data_AF-A0A1G5V6F1-F1
#
_entry.id   AF-A0A1G5V6F1-F1
#
_cell.length_a   1.000
_cell.length_b   1.000
_cell.length_c   1.000
_cell.angle_alpha   90.00
_cell.angle_beta   90.00
_cell.angle_gamma   90.00
#
_symmetry.space_group_name_H-M   'P 1'
#
loop_
_entity.id
_entity.type
_entity.pdbx_description
1 polymer ?
#
loop_
_entity_poly.entity_id
_entity_poly.type
_entity_poly.pdbx_seq_one_letter_code
_entity_poly.pdbx_strand_id
1 'polypeptide(L)'
;MTYFDFELTHCPVELSLDIINRKWVLQIICDMFFGKTRFSEFQKERPEMSNKALSRSLKFMEEQGLIKKEGDEYFLTDKGKSLNKVIYDLVEFTLDNNKELYDEKTILKAKEGFRKQLLD
;
A
#
# COMPACT_ATOMS: atom_id res chain seq x y z
N MET A 1 -3.21 -15.38 20.77
CA MET A 1 -4.64 -15.08 20.56
C MET A 1 -5.18 -16.17 19.65
N THR A 2 -5.97 -17.09 20.19
CA THR A 2 -6.46 -18.28 19.47
C THR A 2 -7.65 -17.92 18.60
N TYR A 3 -7.43 -17.74 17.30
CA TYR A 3 -8.52 -17.55 16.34
C TYR A 3 -8.50 -18.72 15.34
N PHE A 4 -9.46 -19.63 15.56
CA PHE A 4 -9.86 -20.72 14.68
C PHE A 4 -8.87 -21.89 14.51
N ASP A 5 -9.46 -23.08 14.38
CA ASP A 5 -8.85 -24.41 14.27
C ASP A 5 -8.19 -24.61 12.90
N PHE A 6 -7.24 -23.73 12.56
CA PHE A 6 -6.45 -23.81 11.34
C PHE A 6 -5.08 -24.40 11.70
N GLU A 7 -4.63 -25.43 10.98
CA GLU A 7 -3.27 -25.99 11.07
C GLU A 7 -2.20 -25.03 10.49
N LEU A 8 -2.24 -23.76 10.90
CA LEU A 8 -1.30 -22.73 10.49
C LEU A 8 -0.21 -22.60 11.54
N THR A 9 1.05 -22.69 11.10
CA THR A 9 2.21 -22.53 11.98
C THR A 9 2.41 -21.09 12.45
N HIS A 10 1.87 -20.11 11.71
CA HIS A 10 1.97 -18.68 12.00
C HIS A 10 0.67 -17.97 11.63
N CYS A 11 0.33 -16.89 12.33
CA CYS A 11 -0.84 -16.07 12.04
C CYS A 11 -0.66 -15.30 10.71
N PRO A 12 -1.49 -15.52 9.68
CA PRO A 12 -1.35 -14.84 8.39
C PRO A 12 -1.53 -13.32 8.47
N VAL A 13 -2.34 -12.85 9.43
CA VAL A 13 -2.53 -11.42 9.68
C VAL A 13 -1.24 -10.80 10.20
N GLU A 14 -0.58 -11.44 11.18
CA GLU A 14 0.71 -10.97 11.70
C GLU A 14 1.78 -10.95 10.61
N LEU A 15 1.88 -12.02 9.81
CA LEU A 15 2.81 -12.08 8.68
C LEU A 15 2.56 -10.98 7.64
N SER A 16 1.29 -10.66 7.39
CA SER A 16 0.93 -9.57 6.47
C SER A 16 1.35 -8.21 7.05
N LEU A 17 1.09 -7.99 8.34
CA LEU A 17 1.45 -6.76 9.05
C LEU A 17 2.96 -6.54 9.13
N ASP A 18 3.77 -7.60 9.26
CA ASP A 18 5.24 -7.51 9.22
C ASP A 18 5.79 -6.93 7.91
N ILE A 19 5.00 -7.00 6.85
CA ILE A 19 5.31 -6.45 5.53
C ILE A 19 4.69 -5.05 5.39
N ILE A 20 3.36 -4.94 5.50
CA ILE A 20 2.64 -3.71 5.13
C ILE A 20 2.75 -2.60 6.19
N ASN A 21 2.96 -2.94 7.47
CA ASN A 21 3.12 -1.95 8.53
C ASN A 21 4.53 -1.35 8.59
N ARG A 22 5.46 -1.81 7.73
CA ARG A 22 6.77 -1.17 7.64
C ARG A 22 6.63 0.23 7.10
N LYS A 23 7.29 1.17 7.78
CA LYS A 23 7.29 2.59 7.42
C LYS A 23 7.63 2.75 5.93
N TRP A 24 6.82 3.55 5.23
CA TRP A 24 6.88 3.86 3.80
C TRP A 24 6.34 2.79 2.84
N VAL A 25 6.21 1.52 3.23
CA VAL A 25 5.80 0.47 2.29
C VAL A 25 4.41 0.74 1.71
N LEU A 26 3.41 0.97 2.56
CA LEU A 26 2.06 1.30 2.07
C LEU A 26 2.02 2.59 1.27
N GLN A 27 2.76 3.62 1.68
CA GLN A 27 2.82 4.90 0.96
C GLN A 27 3.36 4.71 -0.45
N ILE A 28 4.49 4.00 -0.59
CA ILE A 28 5.12 3.74 -1.90
C ILE A 28 4.21 2.87 -2.78
N ILE A 29 3.57 1.84 -2.21
CA ILE A 29 2.62 1.00 -2.95
C ILE A 29 1.43 1.81 -3.46
N CYS A 30 0.86 2.68 -2.62
CA CYS A 30 -0.19 3.60 -3.05
C CYS A 30 0.33 4.48 -4.19
N ASP A 31 1.49 5.11 -4.04
CA ASP A 31 2.07 5.97 -5.08
C ASP A 31 2.25 5.17 -6.42
N MET A 32 2.65 3.91 -6.36
CA MET A 32 2.73 3.02 -7.53
C MET A 32 1.38 2.71 -8.17
N PHE A 33 0.33 2.49 -7.38
CA PHE A 33 -1.03 2.37 -7.92
C PHE A 33 -1.47 3.66 -8.62
N PHE A 34 -1.01 4.83 -8.17
CA PHE A 34 -1.20 6.11 -8.87
C PHE A 34 -0.19 6.39 -9.98
N GLY A 35 0.51 5.36 -10.46
CA GLY A 35 1.34 5.40 -11.66
C GLY A 35 2.77 5.92 -11.45
N LYS A 36 3.23 6.09 -10.21
CA LYS A 36 4.63 6.47 -9.93
C LYS A 36 5.54 5.26 -10.09
N THR A 37 6.63 5.42 -10.82
CA THR A 37 7.57 4.33 -11.11
C THR A 37 9.00 4.69 -10.74
N ARG A 38 9.35 5.99 -10.69
CA ARG A 38 10.74 6.42 -10.51
C ARG A 38 11.03 6.86 -9.08
N PHE A 39 12.29 6.69 -8.67
CA PHE A 39 12.78 7.14 -7.36
C PHE A 39 12.46 8.61 -7.06
N SER A 40 12.68 9.48 -8.04
CA SER A 40 12.41 10.93 -7.92
C SER A 40 10.94 11.25 -7.75
N GLU A 41 10.04 10.43 -8.29
CA GLU A 41 8.60 10.61 -8.16
C GLU A 41 8.13 10.28 -6.75
N PHE A 42 8.55 9.15 -6.19
CA PHE A 42 8.26 8.81 -4.79
C PHE A 42 8.79 9.88 -3.83
N GLN A 43 10.00 10.37 -4.08
CA GLN A 43 10.60 11.43 -3.28
C GLN A 43 9.85 12.77 -3.38
N LYS A 44 9.26 13.06 -4.55
CA LYS A 44 8.45 14.27 -4.77
C LYS A 44 7.10 14.19 -4.04
N GLU A 45 6.45 13.04 -4.04
CA GLU A 45 5.17 12.83 -3.33
C GLU A 45 5.35 12.79 -1.80
N ARG A 46 6.56 12.42 -1.33
CA ARG A 46 6.89 12.21 0.09
C ARG A 46 8.18 12.97 0.48
N PRO A 47 8.17 14.31 0.50
CA PRO A 47 9.36 15.11 0.77
C PRO A 47 9.99 14.84 2.15
N GLU A 48 9.22 14.34 3.11
CA GLU A 48 9.67 13.98 4.46
C GLU A 48 10.44 12.64 4.52
N MET A 49 10.31 11.80 3.49
CA MET A 49 11.03 10.54 3.39
C MET A 49 12.46 10.81 2.91
N SER A 50 13.47 10.54 3.71
CA SER A 50 14.87 10.69 3.24
C SER A 50 15.20 9.71 2.11
N ASN A 51 16.14 10.08 1.22
CA ASN A 51 16.66 9.18 0.17
C ASN A 51 17.09 7.82 0.73
N LYS A 52 17.77 7.81 1.89
CA LYS A 52 18.21 6.57 2.55
C LYS A 52 17.03 5.70 2.99
N ALA A 53 15.94 6.31 3.46
CA ALA A 53 14.73 5.60 3.85
C ALA A 53 13.99 5.04 2.62
N LEU A 54 13.89 5.82 1.53
CA LEU A 54 13.30 5.35 0.28
C LEU A 54 14.09 4.18 -0.31
N SER A 55 15.41 4.28 -0.43
CA SER A 55 16.26 3.18 -0.91
C SER A 55 16.12 1.91 -0.08
N ARG A 56 16.05 2.03 1.25
CA ARG A 56 15.84 0.89 2.15
C ARG A 56 14.46 0.24 1.95
N SER A 57 13.43 1.06 1.76
CA SER A 57 12.06 0.59 1.59
C SER A 57 11.90 -0.12 0.25
N LEU A 58 12.42 0.46 -0.85
CA LEU A 58 12.43 -0.18 -2.17
C LEU A 58 13.19 -1.51 -2.15
N LYS A 59 14.39 -1.55 -1.55
CA LYS A 59 15.17 -2.80 -1.42
C LYS A 59 14.38 -3.87 -0.64
N PHE A 60 13.78 -3.49 0.47
CA PHE A 60 12.93 -4.41 1.25
C PHE A 60 11.74 -4.92 0.43
N MET A 61 11.07 -4.04 -0.31
CA MET A 61 9.92 -4.41 -1.14
C MET A 61 10.33 -5.34 -2.30
N GLU A 62 11.51 -5.15 -2.90
CA GLU A 62 12.11 -6.10 -3.86
C GLU A 62 12.39 -7.45 -3.20
N GLU A 63 13.02 -7.47 -2.02
CA GLU A 63 13.30 -8.70 -1.25
C GLU A 63 12.04 -9.46 -0.86
N GLN A 64 10.95 -8.74 -0.55
CA GLN A 64 9.63 -9.34 -0.28
C GLN A 64 8.88 -9.75 -1.56
N GLY A 65 9.43 -9.48 -2.74
CA GLY A 65 8.81 -9.78 -4.03
C GLY A 65 7.55 -8.97 -4.30
N LEU A 66 7.39 -7.79 -3.68
CA LEU A 66 6.26 -6.87 -3.91
C LEU A 66 6.47 -6.03 -5.18
N ILE A 67 7.73 -5.71 -5.46
CA ILE A 67 8.12 -4.90 -6.61
C ILE A 67 9.29 -5.54 -7.33
N LYS A 68 9.50 -5.14 -8.58
CA LYS A 68 10.69 -5.42 -9.38
C LYS A 68 11.22 -4.11 -9.95
N LYS A 69 12.55 -4.02 -10.08
CA LYS A 69 13.21 -2.91 -10.75
C LYS A 69 13.55 -3.26 -12.19
N GLU A 70 13.20 -2.38 -13.12
CA GLU A 70 13.56 -2.46 -14.54
C GLU A 70 14.20 -1.13 -14.97
N GLY A 71 15.51 -1.14 -15.23
CA GLY A 71 16.26 0.10 -15.48
C GLY A 71 16.26 1.01 -14.26
N ASP A 72 15.67 2.21 -14.40
CA ASP A 72 15.52 3.18 -13.31
C ASP A 72 14.08 3.27 -12.74
N GLU A 73 13.21 2.38 -13.18
CA GLU A 73 11.81 2.29 -12.78
C GLU A 73 11.53 1.06 -11.89
N TYR A 74 10.50 1.18 -11.06
CA TYR A 74 10.01 0.15 -10.15
C TYR A 74 8.55 -0.16 -10.48
N PHE A 75 8.22 -1.44 -10.54
CA PHE A 75 6.90 -1.92 -10.89
C PHE A 75 6.40 -2.93 -9.87
N LEU A 76 5.09 -2.87 -9.54
CA LEU A 76 4.45 -3.88 -8.72
C LEU A 76 4.49 -5.25 -9.41
N THR A 77 4.89 -6.27 -8.66
CA THR A 77 4.69 -7.67 -9.06
C THR A 77 3.22 -8.06 -8.87
N ASP A 78 2.84 -9.27 -9.24
CA ASP A 78 1.48 -9.78 -8.96
C ASP A 78 1.19 -9.85 -7.46
N LYS A 79 2.20 -10.18 -6.63
CA LYS A 79 2.11 -10.13 -5.16
C LYS A 79 1.93 -8.70 -4.65
N GLY A 80 2.60 -7.72 -5.24
CA GLY A 80 2.40 -6.31 -4.90
C GLY A 80 1.00 -5.83 -5.27
N LYS A 81 0.53 -6.20 -6.47
CA LYS A 81 -0.80 -5.85 -6.98
C LYS A 81 -1.92 -6.43 -6.14
N SER A 82 -1.75 -7.63 -5.55
CA SER A 82 -2.78 -8.25 -4.71
C SER A 82 -3.11 -7.47 -3.41
N LEU A 83 -2.32 -6.44 -3.08
CA LEU A 83 -2.63 -5.52 -1.97
C LEU A 83 -3.70 -4.48 -2.32
N ASN A 84 -4.06 -4.34 -3.60
CA ASN A 84 -5.04 -3.35 -4.07
C ASN A 84 -6.37 -3.41 -3.29
N LYS A 85 -6.95 -4.60 -3.14
CA LYS A 85 -8.22 -4.78 -2.42
C LYS A 85 -8.07 -4.48 -0.94
N VAL A 86 -6.98 -4.91 -0.32
CA VAL A 86 -6.70 -4.65 1.10
C VAL A 86 -6.61 -3.14 1.34
N ILE A 87 -5.90 -2.41 0.48
CA ILE A 87 -5.79 -0.95 0.56
C ILE A 87 -7.16 -0.29 0.38
N TYR A 88 -7.95 -0.74 -0.60
CA TYR A 88 -9.29 -0.21 -0.81
C TYR A 88 -10.21 -0.46 0.40
N ASP A 89 -10.19 -1.65 0.98
CA ASP A 89 -10.98 -1.99 2.17
C ASP A 89 -10.57 -1.11 3.38
N LEU A 90 -9.27 -0.78 3.52
CA LEU A 90 -8.79 0.16 4.55
C LEU A 90 -9.30 1.60 4.33
N VAL A 91 -9.34 2.03 3.07
CA VAL A 91 -9.91 3.33 2.69
C VAL A 91 -11.40 3.37 3.02
N GLU A 92 -12.17 2.36 2.61
CA GLU A 92 -13.60 2.28 2.90
C GLU A 92 -13.87 2.28 4.40
N PHE A 93 -13.12 1.47 5.17
CA PHE A 93 -13.24 1.42 6.62
C PHE A 93 -13.12 2.82 7.25
N THR A 94 -12.11 3.60 6.85
CA THR A 94 -11.91 4.95 7.41
C THR A 94 -13.02 5.90 6.98
N LEU A 95 -13.40 5.89 5.70
CA LEU A 95 -14.43 6.77 5.18
C LEU A 95 -15.82 6.49 5.80
N ASP A 96 -16.11 5.23 6.15
CA ASP A 96 -17.39 4.85 6.75
C ASP A 96 -17.46 5.13 8.26
N ASN A 97 -16.33 5.13 8.96
CA ASN A 97 -16.29 5.26 10.42
C ASN A 97 -15.83 6.64 10.92
N ASN A 98 -15.29 7.49 10.04
CA ASN A 98 -14.78 8.83 10.37
C ASN A 98 -15.47 9.93 9.57
N LYS A 99 -16.80 9.90 9.53
CA LYS A 99 -17.63 10.84 8.74
C LYS A 99 -17.55 12.28 9.24
N GLU A 100 -17.05 12.50 10.45
CA GLU A 100 -16.77 13.83 11.01
C GLU A 100 -15.61 14.54 10.32
N LEU A 101 -14.72 13.81 9.62
CA LEU A 101 -13.54 14.37 8.99
C LEU A 101 -13.81 14.94 7.58
N TYR A 102 -14.88 14.49 6.92
CA TYR A 102 -15.17 14.80 5.52
C TYR A 102 -16.67 14.92 5.27
N ASP A 103 -17.10 15.85 4.42
CA ASP A 103 -18.48 15.90 3.98
C ASP A 103 -18.85 14.69 3.09
N GLU A 104 -20.15 14.39 2.99
CA GLU A 104 -20.67 13.22 2.26
C GLU A 104 -20.24 13.19 0.79
N LYS A 105 -20.19 14.36 0.13
CA LYS A 105 -19.78 14.45 -1.28
C LYS A 105 -18.30 14.13 -1.45
N THR A 106 -17.46 14.58 -0.52
CA THR A 106 -16.03 14.26 -0.48
C THR A 106 -15.81 12.76 -0.27
N ILE A 107 -16.55 12.14 0.65
CA ILE A 107 -16.49 10.69 0.90
C ILE A 107 -16.84 9.90 -0.36
N LEU A 108 -17.97 10.21 -1.01
CA LEU A 108 -18.42 9.50 -2.20
C LEU A 108 -17.40 9.59 -3.33
N LYS A 109 -16.89 10.81 -3.60
CA LYS A 109 -15.87 11.03 -4.62
C LYS A 109 -14.57 10.29 -4.31
N ALA A 110 -14.16 10.24 -3.04
CA ALA A 110 -12.97 9.49 -2.63
C ALA A 110 -13.15 7.99 -2.86
N LYS A 111 -14.28 7.40 -2.44
CA LYS A 111 -14.58 5.98 -2.67
C LYS A 111 -14.55 5.63 -4.15
N GLU A 112 -15.20 6.43 -4.99
CA GLU A 112 -15.18 6.24 -6.46
C GLU A 112 -13.77 6.32 -7.04
N GLY A 113 -12.98 7.32 -6.63
CA GLY A 113 -11.60 7.51 -7.09
C GLY A 113 -10.69 6.33 -6.75
N PHE A 114 -10.73 5.88 -5.48
CA PHE A 114 -9.93 4.74 -5.04
C PHE A 114 -10.41 3.42 -5.65
N ARG A 115 -11.73 3.23 -5.80
CA ARG A 115 -12.29 2.05 -6.47
C ARG A 115 -11.74 1.92 -7.89
N LYS A 116 -11.85 2.98 -8.67
CA LYS A 116 -11.37 3.01 -10.06
C LYS A 116 -9.87 2.75 -10.18
N GLN A 117 -9.08 3.21 -9.21
CA GLN A 117 -7.64 3.07 -9.27
C GLN A 117 -7.13 1.70 -8.80
N LEU A 118 -7.84 1.09 -7.84
CA LEU A 118 -7.39 -0.12 -7.17
C LEU A 118 -8.10 -1.38 -7.65
N LEU A 119 -9.35 -1.29 -8.10
CA LEU A 119 -10.19 -2.47 -8.40
C LEU A 119 -10.56 -2.62 -9.88
N ASP A 120 -10.44 -1.56 -10.69
CA ASP A 120 -10.71 -1.56 -12.14
C ASP A 120 -9.39 -1.67 -12.94
#